data_AF-A0A3N4G9X7-F1
#
_entry.id   AF-A0A3N4G9X7-F1
#
_cell.length_a   1.000
_cell.length_b   1.000
_cell.length_c   1.000
_cell.angle_alpha   90.00
_cell.angle_beta   90.00
_cell.angle_gamma   90.00
#
_symmetry.space_group_name_H-M   'P 1'
#
loop_
_entity.id
_entity.type
_entity.pdbx_description
1 polymer ?
#
loop_
_entity_poly.entity_id
_entity_poly.type
_entity_poly.pdbx_seq_one_letter_code
_entity_poly.pdbx_strand_id
1 'polypeptide(L)'
;MSAVDTFWHSGRLPLSLLFLAFLLTFVITRTITRLIRAGRGPFHNNVRGGVHIHHAVPGLVLLLVGAVMSVTVAGHRPGALIAAVLIGVGASLVLDEFALILHLGDVYWSTEGQLSVQVVSLTTAALGLLALGVNPFDDSTAADNIQLHGNWGVLVALPIHIGCVLVCVEKGKYSTAAVGAFLPPVGWIGALRLARPHSRWAGRHYSPAKKARAATRADSFDDRFGKWGLTIEDWVAGKPSSGPPPAAGPTT
;
A
#
# COMPACT_ATOMS: atom_id res chain seq x y z
N MET A 1 -30.35 2.60 -2.10
CA MET A 1 -29.17 3.50 -2.14
C MET A 1 -28.01 2.74 -2.75
N SER A 2 -27.35 3.27 -3.77
CA SER A 2 -26.17 2.62 -4.36
C SER A 2 -24.94 2.77 -3.44
N ALA A 3 -23.91 1.94 -3.62
CA ALA A 3 -22.65 2.08 -2.88
C ALA A 3 -22.01 3.46 -3.03
N VAL A 4 -22.18 4.08 -4.20
CA VAL A 4 -21.71 5.43 -4.50
C VAL A 4 -22.47 6.46 -3.67
N ASP A 5 -23.79 6.33 -3.56
CA ASP A 5 -24.64 7.24 -2.76
C ASP A 5 -24.32 7.13 -1.27
N THR A 6 -23.96 5.94 -0.82
CA THR A 6 -23.52 5.66 0.54
C THR A 6 -22.18 6.33 0.85
N PHE A 7 -21.25 6.32 -0.11
CA PHE A 7 -19.93 6.93 0.03
C PHE A 7 -20.02 8.46 0.12
N TRP A 8 -20.94 9.09 -0.62
CA TRP A 8 -21.11 10.55 -0.61
C TRP A 8 -22.16 11.06 0.38
N HIS A 9 -22.75 10.18 1.18
CA HIS A 9 -23.76 10.55 2.15
C HIS A 9 -23.20 11.50 3.21
N SER A 10 -23.97 12.53 3.58
CA SER A 10 -23.51 13.58 4.51
C SER A 10 -22.89 13.02 5.80
N GLY A 11 -23.52 12.04 6.44
CA GLY A 11 -22.99 11.43 7.66
C GLY A 11 -21.65 10.71 7.50
N ARG A 12 -21.28 10.30 6.27
CA ARG A 12 -20.07 9.51 5.97
C ARG A 12 -19.01 10.28 5.20
N LEU A 13 -19.35 11.48 4.70
CA LEU A 13 -18.47 12.33 3.91
C LEU A 13 -17.07 12.54 4.54
N PRO A 14 -16.91 12.79 5.86
CA PRO A 14 -15.57 12.88 6.44
C PRO A 14 -14.75 11.60 6.28
N LEU A 15 -15.32 10.42 6.57
CA LEU A 15 -14.62 9.13 6.40
C LEU A 15 -14.26 8.86 4.95
N SER A 16 -15.16 9.17 4.02
CA SER A 16 -14.94 9.04 2.58
C SER A 16 -13.83 9.94 2.07
N LEU A 17 -13.75 11.19 2.54
CA LEU A 17 -12.67 12.11 2.22
C LEU A 17 -11.33 11.68 2.83
N LEU A 18 -11.34 11.16 4.06
CA LEU A 18 -10.15 10.58 4.69
C LEU A 18 -9.63 9.41 3.84
N PHE A 19 -10.49 8.46 3.50
CA PHE A 19 -10.15 7.32 2.66
C PHE A 19 -9.58 7.75 1.31
N LEU A 20 -10.25 8.69 0.62
CA LEU A 20 -9.81 9.17 -0.69
C LEU A 20 -8.47 9.91 -0.60
N ALA A 21 -8.31 10.78 0.40
CA ALA A 21 -7.06 11.51 0.62
C ALA A 21 -5.91 10.56 0.92
N PHE A 22 -6.14 9.53 1.75
CA PHE A 22 -5.17 8.48 2.05
C PHE A 22 -4.71 7.76 0.78
N LEU A 23 -5.69 7.29 -0.02
CA LEU A 23 -5.45 6.52 -1.24
C LEU A 23 -4.68 7.33 -2.29
N LEU A 24 -5.15 8.54 -2.58
CA LEU A 24 -4.53 9.42 -3.57
C LEU A 24 -3.11 9.81 -3.16
N THR A 25 -2.91 10.14 -1.88
CA THR A 25 -1.58 10.49 -1.36
C THR A 25 -0.60 9.36 -1.56
N PHE A 26 -0.98 8.12 -1.24
CA PHE A 26 -0.09 6.97 -1.37
C PHE A 26 0.30 6.73 -2.83
N VAL A 27 -0.67 6.78 -3.74
CA VAL A 27 -0.39 6.59 -5.17
C VAL A 27 0.55 7.69 -5.69
N ILE A 28 0.31 8.94 -5.29
CA ILE A 28 1.12 10.09 -5.71
C ILE A 28 2.54 9.96 -5.16
N THR A 29 2.71 9.73 -3.85
CA THR A 29 4.04 9.66 -3.21
C THR A 29 4.85 8.50 -3.76
N ARG A 30 4.21 7.35 -3.96
CA ARG A 30 4.83 6.18 -4.58
C ARG A 30 5.21 6.42 -6.03
N THR A 31 4.44 7.22 -6.76
CA THR A 31 4.77 7.59 -8.14
C THR A 31 5.93 8.58 -8.18
N ILE A 32 5.94 9.59 -7.32
CA ILE A 32 7.00 10.59 -7.25
C ILE A 32 8.34 9.95 -6.84
N THR A 33 8.36 9.14 -5.78
CA THR A 33 9.58 8.42 -5.35
C THR A 33 10.16 7.54 -6.46
N ARG A 34 9.30 6.95 -7.30
CA ARG A 34 9.73 6.20 -8.49
C ARG A 34 10.33 7.09 -9.56
N LEU A 35 9.68 8.21 -9.86
CA LEU A 35 10.16 9.16 -10.86
C LEU A 35 11.54 9.71 -10.47
N ILE A 36 11.73 10.05 -9.20
CA ILE A 36 13.03 10.44 -8.64
C ILE A 36 14.07 9.34 -8.83
N ARG A 37 13.78 8.09 -8.42
CA ARG A 37 14.70 6.95 -8.58
C ARG A 37 15.02 6.62 -10.02
N ALA A 38 14.09 6.86 -10.94
CA ALA A 38 14.29 6.66 -12.38
C ALA A 38 14.99 7.83 -13.08
N GLY A 39 15.32 8.91 -12.36
CA GLY A 39 15.87 10.14 -12.94
C GLY A 39 14.91 10.81 -13.94
N ARG A 40 13.60 10.63 -13.77
CA ARG A 40 12.56 11.13 -14.67
C ARG A 40 11.73 12.22 -14.01
N GLY A 41 11.46 13.30 -14.76
CA GLY A 41 10.64 14.41 -14.31
C GLY A 41 11.40 15.44 -13.44
N PRO A 42 10.73 16.51 -13.00
CA PRO A 42 11.36 17.62 -12.28
C PRO A 42 11.63 17.33 -10.80
N PHE A 43 11.36 16.10 -10.34
CA PHE A 43 11.39 15.73 -8.92
C PHE A 43 12.80 15.32 -8.49
N HIS A 44 13.21 15.78 -7.31
CA HIS A 44 14.54 15.52 -6.74
C HIS A 44 14.41 15.13 -5.27
N ASN A 45 15.44 14.48 -4.72
CA ASN A 45 15.50 14.19 -3.29
C ASN A 45 15.50 15.51 -2.49
N ASN A 46 14.69 15.57 -1.45
CA ASN A 46 14.66 16.70 -0.54
C ASN A 46 15.83 16.61 0.46
N VAL A 47 17.01 17.02 0.01
CA VAL A 47 18.21 17.12 0.83
C VAL A 47 18.39 18.58 1.24
N ARG A 48 18.32 18.87 2.55
CA ARG A 48 18.64 20.19 3.10
C ARG A 48 19.82 20.05 4.05
N GLY A 49 20.94 20.70 3.75
CA GLY A 49 22.13 20.70 4.61
C GLY A 49 22.75 19.32 4.87
N GLY A 50 22.57 18.36 3.95
CA GLY A 50 23.05 16.97 4.12
C GLY A 50 22.07 16.03 4.83
N VAL A 51 20.92 16.52 5.30
CA VAL A 51 19.88 15.71 5.93
C VAL A 51 18.78 15.36 4.93
N HIS A 52 18.49 14.07 4.78
CA HIS A 52 17.36 13.58 4.02
C HIS A 52 16.09 13.66 4.87
N ILE A 53 15.18 14.59 4.54
CA ILE A 53 13.90 14.69 5.24
C ILE A 53 12.94 13.68 4.62
N HIS A 54 12.65 12.60 5.33
CA HIS A 54 11.61 11.66 4.94
C HIS A 54 10.25 12.35 4.95
N HIS A 55 9.44 12.07 3.94
CA HIS A 55 8.09 12.61 3.82
C HIS A 55 7.15 12.13 4.95
N ALA A 56 7.56 11.12 5.71
CA ALA A 56 6.94 10.73 6.98
C ALA A 56 6.93 11.86 8.03
N VAL A 57 7.92 12.76 8.05
CA VAL A 57 7.97 13.88 9.02
C VAL A 57 6.84 14.90 8.79
N PRO A 58 6.69 15.51 7.59
CA PRO A 58 5.51 16.34 7.33
C PRO A 58 4.21 15.53 7.41
N GLY A 59 4.25 14.24 7.07
CA GLY A 59 3.12 13.32 7.27
C GLY A 59 2.64 13.26 8.73
N LEU A 60 3.57 13.10 9.67
CA LEU A 60 3.29 13.07 11.10
C LEU A 60 2.68 14.40 11.58
N VAL A 61 3.20 15.53 11.11
CA VAL A 61 2.65 16.85 11.43
C VAL A 61 1.21 16.98 10.95
N LEU A 62 0.93 16.62 9.69
CA LEU A 62 -0.43 16.66 9.14
C LEU A 62 -1.39 15.73 9.91
N LEU A 63 -0.91 14.53 10.27
CA LEU A 63 -1.68 13.57 11.04
C LEU A 63 -2.05 14.11 12.42
N LEU A 64 -1.10 14.71 13.14
CA LEU A 64 -1.32 15.29 14.46
C LEU A 64 -2.27 16.49 14.40
N VAL A 65 -2.05 17.41 13.46
CA VAL A 65 -2.93 18.59 13.27
C VAL A 65 -4.34 18.13 12.92
N GLY A 66 -4.48 17.17 11.99
CA GLY A 66 -5.77 16.61 11.62
C GLY A 66 -6.47 15.91 12.78
N ALA A 67 -5.74 15.13 13.58
CA ALA A 67 -6.28 14.46 14.76
C ALA A 67 -6.79 15.44 15.82
N VAL A 68 -5.96 16.43 16.19
CA VAL A 68 -6.37 17.50 17.13
C VAL A 68 -7.56 18.27 16.57
N MET A 69 -7.53 18.65 15.30
CA MET A 69 -8.64 19.33 14.64
C MET A 69 -9.92 18.49 14.73
N SER A 70 -9.86 17.20 14.41
CA SER A 70 -11.02 16.27 14.47
C SER A 70 -11.70 16.27 15.84
N VAL A 71 -10.90 16.25 16.91
CA VAL A 71 -11.40 16.31 18.29
C VAL A 71 -12.01 17.68 18.59
N THR A 72 -11.32 18.77 18.26
CA THR A 72 -11.78 20.14 18.57
C THR A 72 -13.07 20.52 17.86
N VAL A 73 -13.24 20.08 16.60
CA VAL A 73 -14.40 20.43 15.79
C VAL A 73 -15.59 19.51 16.06
N ALA A 74 -15.39 18.36 16.70
CA ALA A 74 -16.44 17.44 17.13
C ALA A 74 -17.52 17.17 16.05
N GLY A 75 -17.09 16.92 14.81
CA GLY A 75 -17.99 16.64 13.68
C GLY A 75 -18.58 17.87 12.97
N HIS A 76 -18.36 19.08 13.47
CA HIS A 76 -18.85 20.31 12.84
C HIS A 76 -18.12 20.58 11.50
N ARG A 77 -18.90 20.86 10.46
CA ARG A 77 -18.39 21.24 9.14
C ARG A 77 -18.09 22.76 9.10
N PRO A 78 -17.08 23.19 8.32
CA PRO A 78 -16.22 22.39 7.44
C PRO A 78 -15.03 21.72 8.15
N GLY A 79 -14.79 22.03 9.42
CA GLY A 79 -13.62 21.57 10.18
C GLY A 79 -13.41 20.06 10.17
N ALA A 80 -14.48 19.27 10.33
CA ALA A 80 -14.41 17.81 10.26
C ALA A 80 -13.95 17.27 8.89
N LEU A 81 -14.28 17.97 7.79
CA LEU A 81 -13.85 17.58 6.44
C LEU A 81 -12.37 17.87 6.24
N ILE A 82 -11.90 19.01 6.74
CA ILE A 82 -10.48 19.40 6.69
C ILE A 82 -9.65 18.43 7.53
N ALA A 83 -10.10 18.15 8.75
CA ALA A 83 -9.46 17.18 9.64
C ALA A 83 -9.32 15.80 8.99
N ALA A 84 -10.39 15.31 8.36
CA ALA A 84 -10.40 14.05 7.62
C ALA A 84 -9.34 14.00 6.52
N VAL A 85 -9.24 15.05 5.70
CA VAL A 85 -8.22 15.13 4.63
C VAL A 85 -6.82 15.15 5.22
N LEU A 86 -6.56 15.96 6.25
CA LEU A 86 -5.26 16.05 6.91
C LEU A 86 -4.82 14.70 7.51
N ILE A 87 -5.74 14.00 8.18
CA ILE A 87 -5.49 12.66 8.71
C ILE A 87 -5.18 11.69 7.57
N GLY A 88 -5.97 11.69 6.50
CA GLY A 88 -5.77 10.79 5.36
C GLY A 88 -4.41 11.00 4.70
N VAL A 89 -4.05 12.25 4.38
CA VAL A 89 -2.73 12.60 3.81
C VAL A 89 -1.60 12.21 4.78
N GLY A 90 -1.71 12.62 6.05
CA GLY A 90 -0.68 12.39 7.05
C GLY A 90 -0.41 10.92 7.31
N ALA A 91 -1.47 10.12 7.51
CA ALA A 91 -1.36 8.68 7.70
C ALA A 91 -0.73 7.98 6.49
N SER A 92 -1.10 8.40 5.28
CA SER A 92 -0.57 7.84 4.03
C SER A 92 0.95 8.05 3.89
N LEU A 93 1.41 9.28 4.17
CA LEU A 93 2.83 9.63 4.15
C LEU A 93 3.64 8.90 5.21
N VAL A 94 3.07 8.69 6.40
CA VAL A 94 3.73 7.93 7.48
C VAL A 94 3.82 6.45 7.11
N LEU A 95 2.74 5.87 6.57
CA LEU A 95 2.68 4.44 6.25
C LEU A 95 3.47 4.03 5.01
N ASP A 96 3.75 4.95 4.07
CA ASP A 96 4.65 4.66 2.94
C ASP A 96 6.07 4.31 3.45
N GLU A 97 6.50 4.94 4.55
CA GLU A 97 7.78 4.67 5.23
C GLU A 97 7.65 3.70 6.42
N PHE A 98 6.52 2.99 6.56
CA PHE A 98 6.27 2.12 7.72
C PHE A 98 7.40 1.11 7.97
N ALA A 99 7.99 0.56 6.90
CA ALA A 99 9.11 -0.35 7.01
C ALA A 99 10.34 0.27 7.71
N LEU A 100 10.63 1.54 7.43
CA LEU A 100 11.74 2.29 8.02
C LEU A 100 11.45 2.63 9.50
N ILE A 101 10.19 2.95 9.82
CA ILE A 101 9.76 3.23 11.21
C ILE A 101 9.85 1.97 12.07
N LEU A 102 9.47 0.82 11.52
CA LEU A 102 9.47 -0.46 12.25
C LEU A 102 10.90 -1.01 12.45
N HIS A 103 11.82 -0.72 11.54
CA HIS A 103 13.20 -1.21 11.59
C HIS A 103 14.18 -0.03 11.49
N LEU A 104 14.41 0.65 12.61
CA LEU A 104 15.44 1.68 12.73
C LEU A 104 16.84 1.02 12.79
N GLY A 105 17.47 0.77 11.64
CA GLY A 105 18.86 0.30 11.56
C GLY A 105 19.42 0.30 10.14
N ASP A 106 20.61 0.89 9.95
CA ASP A 106 21.30 1.15 8.65
C ASP A 106 21.75 -0.08 7.85
N VAL A 107 21.37 -1.27 8.28
CA VAL A 107 21.73 -2.50 7.57
C VAL A 107 20.54 -3.43 7.66
N TYR A 108 19.84 -3.69 6.54
CA TYR A 108 19.66 -5.04 6.00
C TYR A 108 18.57 -5.12 4.90
N TRP A 109 19.00 -5.11 3.62
CA TRP A 109 18.47 -5.88 2.47
C TRP A 109 16.95 -5.86 2.12
N SER A 110 16.68 -5.01 1.13
CA SER A 110 15.91 -5.30 -0.10
C SER A 110 14.53 -5.95 0.03
N THR A 111 13.79 -5.71 1.11
CA THR A 111 12.46 -6.28 1.31
C THR A 111 11.46 -5.27 1.91
N GLU A 112 11.91 -4.08 2.31
CA GLU A 112 11.17 -3.06 3.06
C GLU A 112 9.89 -2.60 2.34
N GLY A 113 9.93 -2.42 1.02
CA GLY A 113 8.74 -1.96 0.30
C GLY A 113 7.57 -2.95 0.33
N GLN A 114 7.80 -4.20 0.72
CA GLN A 114 6.73 -5.21 0.87
C GLN A 114 5.91 -4.98 2.13
N LEU A 115 6.57 -4.59 3.23
CA LEU A 115 5.94 -4.41 4.52
C LEU A 115 5.06 -3.14 4.52
N SER A 116 5.55 -2.03 3.98
CA SER A 116 4.74 -0.81 3.78
C SER A 116 3.52 -1.08 2.88
N VAL A 117 3.68 -1.83 1.78
CA VAL A 117 2.56 -2.16 0.88
C VAL A 117 1.51 -3.03 1.57
N GLN A 118 1.92 -4.01 2.38
CA GLN A 118 1.00 -4.85 3.15
C GLN A 118 0.17 -4.02 4.13
N VAL A 119 0.84 -3.16 4.91
CA VAL A 119 0.18 -2.32 5.90
C VAL A 119 -0.74 -1.30 5.23
N VAL A 120 -0.30 -0.63 4.18
CA VAL A 120 -1.16 0.29 3.42
C VAL A 120 -2.37 -0.42 2.80
N SER A 121 -2.21 -1.66 2.31
CA SER A 121 -3.34 -2.45 1.78
C SER A 121 -4.36 -2.78 2.87
N LEU A 122 -3.89 -3.15 4.06
CA LEU A 122 -4.74 -3.42 5.22
C LEU A 122 -5.44 -2.16 5.73
N THR A 123 -4.73 -1.02 5.80
CA THR A 123 -5.31 0.27 6.17
C THR A 123 -6.36 0.71 5.15
N THR A 124 -6.07 0.56 3.86
CA THR A 124 -7.03 0.84 2.77
C THR A 124 -8.28 -0.03 2.91
N ALA A 125 -8.12 -1.32 3.21
CA ALA A 125 -9.23 -2.23 3.46
C ALA A 125 -10.12 -1.76 4.61
N ALA A 126 -9.51 -1.47 5.76
CA ALA A 126 -10.23 -1.05 6.95
C ALA A 126 -10.97 0.27 6.73
N LEU A 127 -10.27 1.28 6.19
CA LEU A 127 -10.87 2.58 5.90
C LEU A 127 -11.97 2.49 4.84
N GLY A 128 -11.80 1.64 3.81
CA GLY A 128 -12.82 1.41 2.78
C GLY A 128 -14.09 0.79 3.36
N LEU A 129 -13.95 -0.22 4.22
CA LEU A 129 -15.08 -0.82 4.93
C LEU A 129 -15.81 0.21 5.80
N LEU A 130 -15.07 1.02 6.57
CA LEU A 130 -15.63 2.09 7.40
C LEU A 130 -16.35 3.17 6.58
N ALA A 131 -15.78 3.59 5.44
CA ALA A 131 -16.41 4.55 4.54
C ALA A 131 -17.70 4.01 3.90
N LEU A 132 -17.75 2.70 3.66
CA LEU A 132 -18.96 1.98 3.22
C LEU A 132 -19.94 1.71 4.38
N GLY A 133 -19.59 2.11 5.61
CA GLY A 133 -20.38 2.00 6.84
C GLY A 133 -20.46 0.62 7.44
N VAL A 134 -19.50 -0.25 7.12
CA VAL A 134 -19.25 -1.45 7.91
C VAL A 134 -18.47 -1.00 9.13
N ASN A 135 -19.16 -0.82 10.27
CA ASN A 135 -18.54 -0.46 11.53
C ASN A 135 -18.45 -1.72 12.42
N PRO A 136 -17.25 -2.27 12.67
CA PRO A 136 -17.10 -3.47 13.50
C PRO A 136 -17.38 -3.23 14.99
N PHE A 137 -17.61 -1.99 15.41
CA PHE A 137 -17.83 -1.60 16.81
C PHE A 137 -19.27 -1.16 17.10
N ASP A 138 -20.18 -1.27 16.13
CA ASP A 138 -21.57 -0.89 16.29
C ASP A 138 -22.50 -2.07 16.01
N ASP A 139 -23.02 -2.67 17.09
CA ASP A 139 -23.87 -3.86 17.05
C ASP A 139 -25.20 -3.63 16.30
N SER A 140 -25.65 -2.37 16.21
CA SER A 140 -26.88 -2.00 15.49
C SER A 140 -26.68 -1.98 13.96
N THR A 141 -25.45 -1.83 13.50
CA THR A 141 -25.15 -1.74 12.06
C THR A 141 -25.12 -3.09 11.36
N ALA A 142 -24.86 -4.18 12.09
CA ALA A 142 -24.76 -5.52 11.52
C ALA A 142 -26.13 -6.08 11.06
N ALA A 143 -27.24 -5.68 11.70
CA ALA A 143 -28.58 -6.21 11.41
C ALA A 143 -29.38 -5.34 10.42
N ASP A 144 -29.34 -4.00 10.55
CA ASP A 144 -30.15 -3.10 9.70
C ASP A 144 -29.45 -2.71 8.39
N ASN A 145 -28.11 -2.71 8.31
CA ASN A 145 -27.41 -2.46 7.03
C ASN A 145 -27.38 -3.69 6.11
N ILE A 146 -28.02 -4.81 6.48
CA ILE A 146 -28.24 -5.95 5.57
C ILE A 146 -29.37 -5.67 4.56
N GLN A 147 -30.10 -4.54 4.68
CA GLN A 147 -30.91 -3.97 3.57
C GLN A 147 -30.07 -3.26 2.48
N LEU A 148 -28.80 -3.63 2.36
CA LEU A 148 -27.90 -3.39 1.23
C LEU A 148 -28.29 -4.26 0.01
N HIS A 149 -29.53 -4.17 -0.47
CA HIS A 149 -29.98 -4.94 -1.66
C HIS A 149 -29.24 -4.56 -2.97
N GLY A 150 -28.34 -3.55 -2.94
CA GLY A 150 -27.45 -3.19 -4.03
C GLY A 150 -25.94 -3.36 -3.76
N ASN A 151 -25.52 -3.99 -2.66
CA ASN A 151 -24.13 -3.86 -2.17
C ASN A 151 -23.46 -5.15 -1.66
N TRP A 152 -24.07 -6.33 -1.88
CA TRP A 152 -23.33 -7.60 -1.81
C TRP A 152 -22.08 -7.54 -2.70
N GLY A 153 -22.17 -6.85 -3.84
CA GLY A 153 -21.05 -6.60 -4.73
C GLY A 153 -19.85 -6.01 -4.01
N VAL A 154 -19.99 -5.00 -3.15
CA VAL A 154 -18.83 -4.37 -2.50
C VAL A 154 -18.40 -5.12 -1.24
N LEU A 155 -19.34 -5.63 -0.45
CA LEU A 155 -19.03 -6.45 0.73
C LEU A 155 -18.29 -7.75 0.36
N VAL A 156 -18.54 -8.29 -0.83
CA VAL A 156 -17.83 -9.47 -1.35
C VAL A 156 -16.61 -9.07 -2.18
N ALA A 157 -16.72 -8.06 -3.06
CA ALA A 157 -15.62 -7.70 -3.95
C ALA A 157 -14.45 -7.05 -3.23
N LEU A 158 -14.67 -6.27 -2.16
CA LEU A 158 -13.58 -5.60 -1.46
C LEU A 158 -12.69 -6.62 -0.72
N PRO A 159 -13.20 -7.56 0.11
CA PRO A 159 -12.38 -8.63 0.67
C PRO A 159 -11.71 -9.51 -0.39
N ILE A 160 -12.41 -9.84 -1.49
CA ILE A 160 -11.80 -10.58 -2.61
C ILE A 160 -10.65 -9.80 -3.22
N HIS A 161 -10.81 -8.49 -3.39
CA HIS A 161 -9.80 -7.61 -3.96
C HIS A 161 -8.56 -7.54 -3.06
N ILE A 162 -8.76 -7.34 -1.77
CA ILE A 162 -7.69 -7.35 -0.76
C ILE A 162 -7.01 -8.72 -0.74
N GLY A 163 -7.78 -9.81 -0.73
CA GLY A 163 -7.26 -11.17 -0.81
C GLY A 163 -6.40 -11.38 -2.05
N CYS A 164 -6.81 -10.85 -3.20
CA CYS A 164 -6.03 -10.90 -4.43
C CYS A 164 -4.72 -10.11 -4.34
N VAL A 165 -4.73 -8.93 -3.71
CA VAL A 165 -3.51 -8.13 -3.46
C VAL A 165 -2.56 -8.89 -2.53
N LEU A 166 -3.06 -9.47 -1.42
CA LEU A 166 -2.26 -10.27 -0.50
C LEU A 166 -1.70 -11.54 -1.16
N VAL A 167 -2.49 -12.21 -2.00
CA VAL A 167 -2.01 -13.35 -2.82
C VAL A 167 -0.91 -12.88 -3.78
N CYS A 168 -1.01 -11.70 -4.39
CA CYS A 168 0.07 -11.15 -5.21
C CYS A 168 1.36 -10.96 -4.40
N VAL A 169 1.27 -10.45 -3.17
CA VAL A 169 2.40 -10.28 -2.25
C VAL A 169 3.03 -11.64 -1.91
N GLU A 170 2.25 -12.62 -1.46
CA GLU A 170 2.75 -13.98 -1.14
C GLU A 170 3.36 -14.70 -2.37
N LYS A 171 2.85 -14.37 -3.56
CA LYS A 171 3.37 -14.84 -4.86
C LYS A 171 4.63 -14.09 -5.33
N GLY A 172 5.17 -13.16 -4.55
CA GLY A 172 6.36 -12.37 -4.89
C GLY A 172 6.12 -11.30 -5.96
N LYS A 173 4.86 -10.94 -6.25
CA LYS A 173 4.48 -10.01 -7.33
C LYS A 173 4.17 -8.63 -6.78
N TYR A 174 5.11 -8.05 -6.06
CA TYR A 174 4.86 -6.85 -5.25
C TYR A 174 4.44 -5.64 -6.09
N SER A 175 4.94 -5.49 -7.31
CA SER A 175 4.54 -4.39 -8.20
C SER A 175 3.14 -4.59 -8.75
N THR A 176 2.77 -5.83 -9.06
CA THR A 176 1.39 -6.18 -9.42
C THR A 176 0.46 -6.01 -8.23
N ALA A 177 0.93 -6.28 -7.00
CA ALA A 177 0.17 -6.01 -5.78
C ALA A 177 -0.02 -4.50 -5.55
N ALA A 178 1.06 -3.71 -5.69
CA ALA A 178 1.02 -2.26 -5.51
C ALA A 178 0.13 -1.58 -6.54
N VAL A 179 0.28 -1.87 -7.83
CA VAL A 179 -0.62 -1.35 -8.87
C VAL A 179 -2.02 -1.95 -8.70
N GLY A 180 -2.08 -3.24 -8.39
CA GLY A 180 -3.32 -3.99 -8.20
C GLY A 180 -4.19 -3.45 -7.09
N ALA A 181 -3.62 -2.99 -5.98
CA ALA A 181 -4.36 -2.39 -4.86
C ALA A 181 -5.22 -1.19 -5.26
N PHE A 182 -4.89 -0.51 -6.36
CA PHE A 182 -5.65 0.63 -6.89
C PHE A 182 -6.39 0.29 -8.18
N LEU A 183 -5.92 -0.73 -8.92
CA LEU A 183 -6.50 -1.20 -10.18
C LEU A 183 -6.90 -2.67 -10.02
N PRO A 184 -8.14 -2.95 -9.57
CA PRO A 184 -8.58 -4.31 -9.26
C PRO A 184 -8.30 -5.36 -10.34
N PRO A 185 -8.50 -5.08 -11.64
CA PRO A 185 -8.16 -6.04 -12.69
C PRO A 185 -6.68 -6.47 -12.68
N VAL A 186 -5.76 -5.55 -12.38
CA VAL A 186 -4.32 -5.85 -12.30
C VAL A 186 -4.04 -6.79 -11.12
N GLY A 187 -4.63 -6.51 -9.96
CA GLY A 187 -4.49 -7.34 -8.76
C GLY A 187 -5.09 -8.74 -8.95
N TRP A 188 -6.26 -8.85 -9.58
CA TRP A 188 -6.92 -10.13 -9.83
C TRP A 188 -6.15 -11.00 -10.83
N ILE A 189 -5.72 -10.41 -11.97
CA ILE A 189 -4.88 -11.11 -12.95
C ILE A 189 -3.55 -11.54 -12.30
N GLY A 190 -2.97 -10.67 -11.47
CA GLY A 190 -1.80 -10.97 -10.66
C GLY A 190 -2.01 -12.17 -9.73
N ALA A 191 -3.15 -12.20 -9.03
CA ALA A 191 -3.48 -13.24 -8.07
C ALA A 191 -3.71 -14.60 -8.74
N LEU A 192 -4.28 -14.64 -9.95
CA LEU A 192 -4.52 -15.88 -10.69
C LEU A 192 -3.25 -16.45 -11.33
N ARG A 193 -2.36 -15.59 -11.83
CA ARG A 193 -1.13 -16.02 -12.53
C ARG A 193 -0.15 -16.78 -11.63
N LEU A 194 0.78 -17.54 -12.23
CA LEU A 194 1.86 -18.24 -11.52
C LEU A 194 2.72 -17.29 -10.67
N ALA A 195 3.12 -17.76 -9.49
CA ALA A 195 4.00 -17.08 -8.55
C ALA A 195 5.43 -16.96 -9.10
N ARG A 196 6.23 -16.07 -8.51
CA ARG A 196 7.66 -16.01 -8.77
C ARG A 196 8.35 -17.26 -8.19
N PRO A 197 9.37 -17.81 -8.86
CA PRO A 197 9.92 -19.13 -8.53
C PRO A 197 10.51 -19.22 -7.11
N HIS A 198 11.00 -18.11 -6.57
CA HIS A 198 11.59 -18.00 -5.24
C HIS A 198 10.64 -17.47 -4.16
N SER A 199 9.35 -17.29 -4.45
CA SER A 199 8.41 -16.73 -3.47
C SER A 199 7.96 -17.76 -2.42
N ARG A 200 7.49 -17.28 -1.25
CA ARG A 200 6.92 -18.13 -0.18
C ARG A 200 5.83 -19.06 -0.71
N TRP A 201 4.94 -18.54 -1.57
CA TRP A 201 3.91 -19.32 -2.25
C TRP A 201 4.49 -20.46 -3.09
N ALA A 202 5.50 -20.19 -3.91
CA ALA A 202 6.13 -21.22 -4.75
C ALA A 202 6.83 -22.27 -3.88
N GLY A 203 7.49 -21.85 -2.79
CA GLY A 203 8.10 -22.74 -1.81
C GLY A 203 7.12 -23.76 -1.22
N ARG A 204 5.93 -23.31 -0.84
CA ARG A 204 4.90 -24.14 -0.17
C ARG A 204 4.02 -24.95 -1.13
N HIS A 205 3.66 -24.39 -2.29
CA HIS A 205 2.58 -24.95 -3.11
C HIS A 205 3.02 -25.55 -4.45
N TYR A 206 4.27 -25.36 -4.89
CA TYR A 206 4.71 -25.78 -6.23
C TYR A 206 5.60 -27.02 -6.18
N SER A 207 5.26 -28.02 -7.00
CA SER A 207 6.15 -29.15 -7.33
C SER A 207 7.36 -28.68 -8.14
N PRO A 208 8.45 -29.47 -8.23
CA PRO A 208 9.63 -29.11 -9.01
C PRO A 208 9.31 -28.73 -10.46
N ALA A 209 8.44 -29.49 -11.13
CA ALA A 209 7.99 -29.19 -12.49
C ALA A 209 7.24 -27.86 -12.60
N LYS A 210 6.41 -27.52 -11.59
CA LYS A 210 5.66 -26.26 -11.56
C LYS A 210 6.58 -25.07 -11.24
N LYS A 211 7.61 -25.26 -10.41
CA LYS A 211 8.67 -24.26 -10.16
C LYS A 211 9.48 -23.99 -11.42
N ALA A 212 9.88 -25.02 -12.16
CA ALA A 212 10.58 -24.86 -13.44
C ALA A 212 9.74 -24.04 -14.44
N ARG A 213 8.44 -24.36 -14.59
CA ARG A 213 7.53 -23.57 -15.44
C ARG A 213 7.40 -22.12 -14.97
N ALA A 214 7.38 -21.87 -13.66
CA ALA A 214 7.34 -20.52 -13.10
C ALA A 214 8.63 -19.75 -13.37
N ALA A 215 9.80 -20.41 -13.31
CA ALA A 215 11.10 -19.84 -13.66
C ALA A 215 11.16 -19.44 -15.14
N THR A 216 10.89 -20.36 -16.07
CA THR A 216 10.87 -20.05 -17.51
C THR A 216 9.94 -18.87 -17.86
N ARG A 217 8.79 -18.77 -17.17
CA ARG A 217 7.87 -17.64 -17.34
C ARG A 217 8.45 -16.33 -16.77
N ALA A 218 9.11 -16.38 -15.61
CA ALA A 218 9.75 -15.22 -15.03
C ALA A 218 10.85 -14.72 -15.96
N ASP A 219 11.73 -15.62 -16.41
CA ASP A 219 12.83 -15.34 -17.33
C ASP A 219 12.32 -14.70 -18.62
N SER A 220 11.33 -15.31 -19.30
CA SER A 220 10.74 -14.73 -20.53
C SER A 220 10.04 -13.38 -20.33
N PHE A 221 9.50 -13.11 -19.14
CA PHE A 221 8.94 -11.81 -18.80
C PHE A 221 10.04 -10.78 -18.58
N ASP A 222 11.09 -11.15 -17.85
CA ASP A 222 12.22 -10.29 -17.54
C ASP A 222 13.08 -10.04 -18.79
N ASP A 223 13.18 -10.96 -19.75
CA ASP A 223 13.82 -10.73 -21.05
C ASP A 223 13.09 -9.69 -21.90
N ARG A 224 11.75 -9.74 -21.87
CA ARG A 224 10.88 -8.87 -22.67
C ARG A 224 10.74 -7.48 -22.06
N PHE A 225 10.68 -7.40 -20.74
CA PHE A 225 10.38 -6.16 -20.02
C PHE A 225 11.57 -5.63 -19.21
N GLY A 226 12.54 -6.45 -18.84
CA GLY A 226 13.73 -6.06 -18.08
C GLY A 226 14.60 -5.03 -18.78
N LYS A 227 14.59 -4.98 -20.13
CA LYS A 227 15.22 -3.91 -20.93
C LYS A 227 14.63 -2.52 -20.70
N TRP A 228 13.41 -2.42 -20.16
CA TRP A 228 12.74 -1.16 -19.79
C TRP A 228 12.98 -0.76 -18.32
N GLY A 229 13.90 -1.45 -17.61
CA GLY A 229 14.10 -1.27 -16.17
C GLY A 229 13.01 -1.94 -15.32
N LEU A 230 12.31 -2.91 -15.90
CA LEU A 230 11.29 -3.71 -15.23
C LEU A 230 11.88 -5.04 -14.72
N THR A 231 13.04 -5.04 -14.05
CA THR A 231 13.24 -6.05 -12.99
C THR A 231 12.25 -5.70 -11.88
N ILE A 232 11.01 -6.14 -12.08
CA ILE A 232 9.83 -5.72 -11.32
C ILE A 232 9.97 -6.08 -9.82
N GLU A 233 10.88 -6.98 -9.44
CA GLU A 233 11.21 -7.32 -8.06
C GLU A 233 12.13 -6.29 -7.36
N ASP A 234 13.15 -5.77 -8.05
CA ASP A 234 13.97 -4.63 -7.58
C ASP A 234 13.15 -3.33 -7.50
N TRP A 235 12.04 -3.30 -8.23
CA TRP A 235 11.09 -2.19 -8.41
C TRP A 235 10.21 -1.92 -7.18
N VAL A 236 10.06 -2.88 -6.25
CA VAL A 236 9.32 -2.70 -4.99
C VAL A 236 10.15 -3.07 -3.77
N ALA A 237 11.08 -4.03 -3.89
CA ALA A 237 11.85 -4.51 -2.76
C ALA A 237 13.21 -3.78 -2.61
N GLY A 238 13.76 -3.23 -3.71
CA GLY A 238 15.14 -2.72 -3.76
C GLY A 238 16.12 -3.82 -4.20
N LYS A 239 17.26 -3.46 -4.78
CA LYS A 239 18.32 -4.42 -5.13
C LYS A 239 19.00 -4.94 -3.84
N PRO A 240 19.32 -6.23 -3.71
CA PRO A 240 20.25 -6.70 -2.68
C PRO A 240 21.62 -6.03 -2.92
N SER A 241 22.18 -5.36 -1.92
CA SER A 241 23.50 -4.73 -2.03
C SER A 241 24.57 -5.81 -2.04
N SER A 242 25.08 -6.25 -3.20
CA SER A 242 26.22 -7.18 -3.26
C SER A 242 27.50 -6.53 -2.71
N GLY A 243 27.61 -6.46 -1.39
CA GLY A 243 28.81 -6.09 -0.64
C GLY A 243 29.13 -7.24 0.32
N PRO A 244 30.39 -7.70 0.40
CA PRO A 244 30.80 -8.64 1.43
C PRO A 244 30.42 -8.10 2.82
N PRO A 245 30.04 -8.95 3.79
CA PRO A 245 29.89 -8.52 5.16
C PRO A 245 31.14 -7.73 5.58
N PRO A 246 31.02 -6.60 6.29
CA PRO A 246 32.18 -5.92 6.83
C PRO A 246 32.96 -6.94 7.65
N ALA A 247 34.23 -7.12 7.30
CA ALA A 247 35.13 -8.02 8.01
C ALA A 247 35.01 -7.74 9.50
N ALA A 248 34.77 -8.79 10.29
CA ALA A 248 34.83 -8.69 11.74
C ALA A 248 36.15 -7.99 12.09
N GLY A 249 36.04 -6.78 12.65
CA GLY A 249 37.20 -6.05 13.12
C GLY A 249 37.96 -6.91 14.13
N PRO A 250 39.30 -6.82 14.18
CA PRO A 250 40.08 -7.63 15.11
C PRO A 250 39.60 -7.35 16.53
N THR A 251 39.25 -8.42 17.24
CA THR A 251 39.07 -8.38 18.69
C THR A 251 40.39 -7.95 19.32
N THR A 252 40.40 -6.76 19.92
CA THR A 252 41.42 -6.31 20.87
C THR A 252 40.76 -6.09 22.22
#